data_AF-A0A839TKW5-F1
#
_entry.id   AF-A0A839TKW5-F1
#
_cell.length_a   1.000
_cell.length_b   1.000
_cell.length_c   1.000
_cell.angle_alpha   90.00
_cell.angle_beta   90.00
_cell.angle_gamma   90.00
#
_symmetry.space_group_name_H-M   'P 1'
#
loop_
_entity.id
_entity.type
_entity.pdbx_description
1 polymer ?
#
loop_
_entity_poly.entity_id
_entity_poly.type
_entity_poly.pdbx_seq_one_letter_code
_entity_poly.pdbx_strand_id
1 'polypeptide(L)'
;MALLVASDDTFGPDADLIVLDRDGNKLLHRPRASYLSHSDGFLFIYPLVWNDNETVKVPVDGYKEGRSRGVLHIRLNREGASYETDPLLPAAAWRILAQQAPNVKETDIARFIAATGNASGLYAVLLANRDVWIVDILKGKALKAGAGYPLRWTKDKRLWLAANRSELPVYYSGL
;
A
#
# COMPACT_ATOMS: atom_id res chain seq x y z
N MET A 1 -0.68 -17.07 -14.66
CA MET A 1 0.21 -16.53 -13.61
C MET A 1 0.56 -15.09 -13.94
N ALA A 2 0.72 -14.21 -12.95
CA ALA A 2 1.23 -12.85 -13.16
C ALA A 2 2.51 -12.65 -12.36
N LEU A 3 3.47 -11.94 -12.95
CA LEU A 3 4.80 -11.70 -12.42
C LEU A 3 5.14 -10.23 -12.59
N LEU A 4 5.74 -9.64 -11.56
CA LEU A 4 6.42 -8.36 -11.65
C LEU A 4 7.93 -8.62 -11.65
N VAL A 5 8.61 -8.14 -12.69
CA VAL A 5 10.05 -8.34 -12.90
C VAL A 5 10.73 -6.99 -13.09
N ALA A 6 12.00 -6.86 -12.75
CA ALA A 6 12.75 -5.62 -12.99
C ALA A 6 12.67 -5.23 -14.47
N SER A 7 12.37 -3.95 -14.74
CA SER A 7 12.24 -3.45 -16.11
C SER A 7 13.59 -3.35 -16.84
N ASP A 8 14.67 -3.15 -16.08
CA ASP A 8 16.01 -2.95 -16.60
C ASP A 8 16.99 -3.92 -15.91
N ASP A 9 18.16 -4.15 -16.49
CA ASP A 9 19.24 -5.00 -15.93
C ASP A 9 19.89 -4.38 -14.66
N THR A 10 19.35 -3.28 -14.17
CA THR A 10 19.78 -2.55 -12.98
C THR A 10 18.69 -2.62 -11.91
N PHE A 11 19.04 -2.47 -10.63
CA PHE A 11 18.08 -2.37 -9.53
C PHE A 11 17.32 -1.02 -9.54
N GLY A 12 16.67 -0.71 -10.66
CA GLY A 12 15.82 0.45 -10.82
C GLY A 12 14.47 0.28 -10.11
N PRO A 13 13.74 1.38 -9.90
CA PRO A 13 12.48 1.37 -9.16
C PRO A 13 11.29 0.83 -9.97
N ASP A 14 11.42 0.72 -11.30
CA ASP A 14 10.39 0.23 -12.21
C ASP A 14 10.36 -1.31 -12.29
N ALA A 15 9.15 -1.87 -12.45
CA ALA A 15 8.95 -3.27 -12.84
C ALA A 15 7.94 -3.42 -13.99
N ASP A 16 8.23 -4.41 -14.83
CA ASP A 16 7.37 -4.90 -15.89
C ASP A 16 6.38 -5.91 -15.34
N LEU A 17 5.14 -5.85 -15.83
CA LEU A 17 4.16 -6.91 -15.60
C LEU A 17 4.18 -7.90 -16.76
N ILE A 18 4.41 -9.17 -16.43
CA ILE A 18 4.29 -10.29 -17.37
C ILE A 18 3.16 -11.20 -16.89
N VAL A 19 2.23 -11.54 -17.79
CA VAL A 19 1.17 -12.50 -17.53
C VAL A 19 1.35 -13.70 -18.44
N LEU A 20 1.37 -14.88 -17.84
CA LEU A 20 1.50 -16.17 -18.52
C LEU A 20 0.21 -16.98 -18.39
N ASP A 21 -0.09 -17.81 -19.39
CA ASP A 21 -1.13 -18.83 -19.29
C ASP A 21 -0.67 -20.02 -18.41
N ARG A 22 -1.42 -21.12 -18.43
CA ARG A 22 -1.09 -22.33 -17.65
C ARG A 22 0.05 -23.15 -18.25
N ASP A 23 0.26 -23.03 -19.56
CA ASP A 23 1.30 -23.73 -20.30
C ASP A 23 2.62 -22.95 -20.30
N GLY A 24 2.61 -21.73 -19.73
CA GLY A 24 3.76 -20.84 -19.62
C GLY A 24 3.90 -19.86 -20.78
N ASN A 25 2.94 -19.81 -21.71
CA ASN A 25 2.99 -18.86 -22.82
C ASN A 25 2.62 -17.46 -22.35
N LYS A 26 3.27 -16.45 -22.94
CA LYS A 26 3.06 -15.05 -22.59
C LYS A 26 1.72 -14.53 -23.16
N LEU A 27 0.79 -14.20 -22.26
CA LEU A 27 -0.48 -13.56 -22.59
C LEU A 27 -0.36 -12.03 -22.67
N LEU A 28 0.43 -11.43 -21.79
CA LEU A 28 0.59 -9.98 -21.70
C LEU A 28 2.00 -9.61 -21.24
N HIS A 29 2.52 -8.51 -21.77
CA HIS A 29 3.69 -7.81 -21.25
C HIS A 29 3.40 -6.31 -21.20
N ARG A 30 3.50 -5.71 -20.02
CA ARG A 30 3.37 -4.27 -19.81
C ARG A 30 4.68 -3.73 -19.22
N PRO A 31 5.46 -2.96 -20.01
CA PRO A 31 6.69 -2.39 -19.50
C PRO A 31 6.42 -1.31 -18.45
N ARG A 32 7.25 -1.29 -17.40
CA ARG A 32 7.24 -0.32 -16.30
C ARG A 32 5.85 -0.07 -15.71
N ALA A 33 5.12 -1.16 -15.49
CA ALA A 33 3.76 -1.22 -14.96
C ALA A 33 3.68 -0.94 -13.45
N SER A 34 4.78 -1.08 -12.73
CA SER A 34 4.88 -0.79 -11.30
C SER A 34 6.10 0.09 -11.03
N TYR A 35 6.02 0.91 -9.98
CA TYR A 35 7.15 1.66 -9.42
C TYR A 35 7.22 1.35 -7.94
N LEU A 36 7.97 0.32 -7.56
CA LEU A 36 8.00 -0.20 -6.18
C LEU A 36 9.13 -1.22 -5.93
N SER A 37 10.19 -1.19 -6.74
CA SER A 37 11.24 -2.22 -6.70
C SER A 37 12.24 -1.94 -5.58
N HIS A 38 12.88 -0.78 -5.68
CA HIS A 38 14.15 -0.51 -5.04
C HIS A 38 14.32 1.01 -4.91
N SER A 39 14.29 1.51 -3.69
CA SER A 39 15.00 2.74 -3.35
C SER A 39 16.09 2.36 -2.35
N ASP A 40 17.32 2.81 -2.58
CA ASP A 40 18.42 2.78 -1.61
C ASP A 40 18.66 1.44 -0.88
N GLY A 41 18.68 0.32 -1.61
CA GLY A 41 19.03 -1.00 -1.06
C GLY A 41 17.88 -1.72 -0.33
N PHE A 42 16.65 -1.22 -0.42
CA PHE A 42 15.46 -1.92 0.08
C PHE A 42 14.78 -2.71 -1.05
N LEU A 43 14.63 -4.03 -0.87
CA LEU A 43 13.81 -4.88 -1.73
C LEU A 43 12.37 -4.85 -1.21
N PHE A 44 11.49 -4.14 -1.90
CA PHE A 44 10.06 -4.25 -1.64
C PHE A 44 9.48 -5.30 -2.58
N ILE A 45 8.99 -6.42 -2.03
CA ILE A 45 8.26 -7.40 -2.83
C ILE A 45 7.01 -6.70 -3.35
N TYR A 46 6.92 -6.57 -4.67
CA TYR A 46 5.76 -6.01 -5.32
C TYR A 46 4.51 -6.83 -5.01
N PRO A 47 3.54 -6.28 -4.25
CA PRO A 47 2.29 -6.97 -4.07
C PRO A 47 1.52 -6.90 -5.40
N LEU A 48 1.22 -8.04 -6.00
CA LEU A 48 0.30 -8.14 -7.13
C LEU A 48 -0.91 -8.96 -6.69
N VAL A 49 -2.11 -8.52 -7.07
CA VAL A 49 -3.34 -9.22 -6.70
C VAL A 49 -4.25 -9.30 -7.91
N TRP A 50 -4.82 -10.48 -8.14
CA TRP A 50 -5.91 -10.64 -9.10
C TRP A 50 -7.20 -10.10 -8.50
N ASN A 51 -7.79 -9.11 -9.16
CA ASN A 51 -9.12 -8.63 -8.79
C ASN A 51 -10.20 -9.62 -9.23
N ASP A 52 -10.00 -10.18 -10.43
CA ASP A 52 -10.84 -11.15 -11.10
C ASP A 52 -9.99 -11.91 -12.14
N ASN A 53 -10.60 -12.77 -12.95
CA ASN A 53 -9.87 -13.58 -13.94
C ASN A 53 -9.23 -12.76 -15.08
N GLU A 54 -9.56 -11.48 -15.23
CA GLU A 54 -9.11 -10.64 -16.35
C GLU A 54 -8.35 -9.40 -15.89
N THR A 55 -8.31 -9.10 -14.58
CA THR A 55 -7.80 -7.83 -14.06
C THR A 55 -6.76 -8.06 -12.97
N VAL A 56 -5.54 -7.55 -13.21
CA VAL A 56 -4.45 -7.51 -12.22
C VAL A 56 -4.38 -6.11 -11.60
N LYS A 57 -4.26 -6.06 -10.27
CA LYS A 57 -3.97 -4.84 -9.51
C LYS A 57 -2.49 -4.73 -9.24
N VAL A 58 -1.91 -3.59 -9.61
CA VAL A 58 -0.48 -3.27 -9.44
C VAL A 58 -0.36 -1.95 -8.68
N PRO A 59 0.23 -1.94 -7.47
CA PRO A 59 0.44 -0.71 -6.71
C PRO A 59 1.50 0.18 -7.38
N VAL A 60 1.30 1.49 -7.32
CA VAL A 60 2.19 2.49 -7.91
C VAL A 60 2.40 3.66 -6.94
N ASP A 61 3.63 4.18 -6.88
CA ASP A 61 3.97 5.30 -5.99
C ASP A 61 3.65 6.70 -6.59
N GLY A 62 2.97 6.74 -7.74
CA GLY A 62 2.53 8.00 -8.37
C GLY A 62 3.59 8.75 -9.19
N TYR A 63 4.84 8.29 -9.19
CA TYR A 63 5.97 8.97 -9.83
C TYR A 63 5.74 9.36 -11.30
N LYS A 64 4.94 8.61 -12.06
CA LYS A 64 4.63 8.94 -13.46
C LYS A 64 3.41 9.85 -13.56
N GLU A 65 3.56 10.92 -14.36
CA GLU A 65 2.49 11.83 -14.79
C GLU A 65 1.85 12.68 -13.66
N GLY A 66 2.57 12.93 -12.56
CA GLY A 66 2.07 13.76 -11.46
C GLY A 66 0.96 13.10 -10.65
N ARG A 67 0.89 11.77 -10.68
CA ARG A 67 -0.10 10.98 -9.92
C ARG A 67 0.33 10.89 -8.46
N SER A 68 -0.62 10.75 -7.56
CA SER A 68 -0.36 10.31 -6.18
C SER A 68 -0.13 8.79 -6.14
N ARG A 69 0.13 8.24 -4.96
CA ARG A 69 0.15 6.78 -4.79
C ARG A 69 -1.23 6.18 -5.06
N GLY A 70 -1.25 4.96 -5.58
CA GLY A 70 -2.48 4.28 -5.91
C GLY A 70 -2.29 2.91 -6.53
N VAL A 71 -3.30 2.43 -7.23
CA VAL A 71 -3.34 1.11 -7.87
C VAL A 71 -3.70 1.27 -9.35
N LEU A 72 -2.89 0.65 -10.21
CA LEU A 72 -3.24 0.41 -11.60
C LEU A 72 -4.02 -0.91 -11.71
N HIS A 73 -5.16 -0.85 -12.37
CA HIS A 73 -5.97 -2.01 -12.73
C HIS A 73 -5.74 -2.30 -14.21
N ILE A 74 -5.00 -3.37 -14.49
CA ILE A 74 -4.58 -3.75 -15.82
C ILE A 74 -5.44 -4.92 -16.29
N ARG A 75 -6.20 -4.71 -17.38
CA ARG A 75 -7.02 -5.77 -17.99
C ARG A 75 -6.22 -6.54 -19.03
N LEU A 76 -6.35 -7.87 -19.05
CA LEU A 76 -5.63 -8.73 -19.99
C LEU A 76 -6.10 -8.55 -21.44
N ASN A 77 -7.40 -8.32 -21.64
CA ASN A 77 -8.05 -8.29 -22.95
C ASN A 77 -8.10 -6.89 -23.59
N ARG A 78 -7.54 -5.86 -22.94
CA ARG A 78 -7.58 -4.47 -23.42
C ARG A 78 -6.21 -3.81 -23.23
N GLU A 79 -5.92 -2.84 -24.07
CA GLU A 79 -4.69 -2.06 -23.91
C GLU A 79 -4.71 -1.08 -22.74
N GLY A 80 -5.90 -0.75 -22.24
CA GLY A 80 -6.08 0.23 -21.18
C GLY A 80 -5.83 -0.32 -19.77
N ALA A 81 -5.24 0.52 -18.93
CA ALA A 81 -5.26 0.41 -17.48
C ALA A 81 -6.09 1.54 -16.89
N SER A 82 -6.87 1.26 -15.84
CA SER A 82 -7.50 2.32 -15.04
C SER A 82 -6.69 2.58 -13.78
N TYR A 83 -6.60 3.84 -13.37
CA TYR A 83 -5.87 4.25 -12.18
C TYR A 83 -6.84 4.59 -11.05
N GLU A 84 -6.58 4.04 -9.87
CA GLU A 84 -7.30 4.32 -8.63
C GLU A 84 -6.31 4.93 -7.64
N THR A 85 -6.53 6.19 -7.25
CA THR A 85 -5.72 6.84 -6.21
C THR A 85 -5.95 6.16 -4.86
N ASP A 86 -4.89 6.03 -4.05
CA ASP A 86 -5.02 5.58 -2.67
C ASP A 86 -6.06 6.46 -1.95
N PRO A 87 -6.98 5.86 -1.16
CA PRO A 87 -7.97 6.64 -0.45
C PRO A 87 -7.26 7.62 0.49
N LEU A 88 -7.80 8.83 0.60
CA LEU A 88 -7.35 9.80 1.60
C LEU A 88 -7.90 9.43 2.97
N LEU A 89 -7.15 9.78 4.02
CA LEU A 89 -7.65 9.64 5.39
C LEU A 89 -8.91 10.52 5.53
N PRO A 90 -10.04 10.00 6.05
CA PRO A 90 -11.25 10.80 6.17
C PRO A 90 -11.00 12.11 6.94
N ALA A 91 -11.54 13.22 6.45
CA ALA A 91 -11.26 14.56 6.98
C ALA A 91 -11.45 14.69 8.50
N ALA A 92 -12.44 13.99 9.07
CA ALA A 92 -12.66 13.95 10.51
C ALA A 92 -11.50 13.27 11.27
N ALA A 93 -10.98 12.14 10.76
CA ALA A 93 -9.82 11.46 11.33
C ALA A 93 -8.55 12.30 11.14
N TRP A 94 -8.36 12.89 9.96
CA TRP A 94 -7.23 13.80 9.71
C TRP A 94 -7.20 14.96 10.71
N ARG A 95 -8.33 15.64 10.91
CA ARG A 95 -8.43 16.75 11.86
C ARG A 95 -8.04 16.34 13.28
N ILE A 96 -8.49 15.18 13.75
CA ILE A 96 -8.16 14.66 15.09
C ILE A 96 -6.67 14.35 15.19
N LEU A 97 -6.09 13.71 14.16
CA LEU A 97 -4.67 13.41 14.11
C LEU A 97 -3.82 14.68 14.11
N ALA A 98 -4.12 15.64 13.24
CA ALA A 98 -3.40 16.90 13.12
C ALA A 98 -3.41 17.74 14.42
N GLN A 99 -4.46 17.61 15.23
CA GLN A 99 -4.57 18.29 16.52
C GLN A 99 -3.73 17.64 17.64
N GLN A 100 -3.44 16.34 17.53
CA GLN A 100 -2.90 15.55 18.65
C GLN A 100 -1.53 14.93 18.36
N ALA A 101 -1.14 14.80 17.09
CA ALA A 101 0.19 14.40 16.67
C ALA A 101 1.05 15.65 16.37
N PRO A 102 2.22 15.81 17.01
CA PRO A 102 3.07 16.98 16.80
C PRO A 102 3.55 17.12 15.35
N ASN A 103 3.36 18.30 14.75
CA ASN A 103 3.89 18.70 13.44
C ASN A 103 3.56 17.78 12.25
N VAL A 104 2.50 16.95 12.36
CA VAL A 104 2.11 16.05 11.27
C VAL A 104 1.49 16.83 10.11
N LYS A 105 1.88 16.48 8.88
CA LYS A 105 1.27 16.94 7.64
C LYS A 105 0.53 15.80 6.96
N GLU A 106 -0.43 16.12 6.10
CA GLU A 106 -1.19 15.10 5.38
C GLU A 106 -0.27 14.29 4.44
N THR A 107 0.77 14.92 3.90
CA THR A 107 1.84 14.29 3.11
C THR A 107 2.67 13.28 3.92
N ASP A 108 2.64 13.35 5.25
CA ASP A 108 3.36 12.41 6.10
C ASP A 108 2.59 11.10 6.28
N ILE A 109 1.33 11.00 5.83
CA ILE A 109 0.52 9.78 5.95
C ILE A 109 1.01 8.77 4.91
N ALA A 110 1.72 7.75 5.37
CA ALA A 110 2.22 6.67 4.52
C ALA A 110 1.16 5.59 4.23
N ARG A 111 0.25 5.31 5.17
CA ARG A 111 -0.86 4.35 4.99
C ARG A 111 -1.89 4.54 6.09
N PHE A 112 -3.13 4.12 5.87
CA PHE A 112 -4.04 3.83 6.98
C PHE A 112 -4.86 2.57 6.74
N ILE A 113 -5.40 2.01 7.83
CA ILE A 113 -6.38 0.92 7.80
C ILE A 113 -7.55 1.24 8.74
N ALA A 114 -8.76 1.19 8.22
CA ALA A 114 -9.97 1.26 9.02
C ALA A 114 -10.23 -0.08 9.73
N ALA A 115 -10.78 -0.05 10.93
CA ALA A 115 -11.26 -1.28 11.58
C ALA A 115 -12.43 -1.87 10.77
N THR A 116 -12.46 -3.18 10.58
CA THR A 116 -13.56 -3.83 9.84
C THR A 116 -14.84 -3.83 10.67
N GLY A 117 -15.97 -3.51 10.02
CA GLY A 117 -17.28 -3.31 10.66
C GLY A 117 -17.75 -1.87 10.45
N ASN A 118 -18.86 -1.72 9.72
CA ASN A 118 -19.40 -0.46 9.17
C ASN A 118 -19.32 0.75 10.13
N ALA A 119 -18.96 1.91 9.58
CA ALA A 119 -18.81 3.18 10.30
C ALA A 119 -17.80 3.16 11.46
N SER A 120 -16.75 2.33 11.37
CA SER A 120 -15.69 2.39 12.37
C SER A 120 -15.08 3.79 12.36
N GLY A 121 -15.37 4.59 13.38
CA GLY A 121 -14.61 5.80 13.65
C GLY A 121 -13.14 5.51 13.99
N LEU A 122 -12.67 4.27 13.88
CA LEU A 122 -11.36 3.82 14.33
C LEU A 122 -10.44 3.51 13.14
N TYR A 123 -9.32 4.21 13.10
CA TYR A 123 -8.30 4.13 12.05
C TYR A 123 -6.94 3.89 12.69
N ALA A 124 -6.11 3.04 12.07
CA ALA A 124 -4.68 3.02 12.34
C ALA A 124 -3.99 3.75 11.20
N VAL A 125 -3.20 4.77 11.51
CA VAL A 125 -2.51 5.64 10.56
C VAL A 125 -1.01 5.45 10.75
N LEU A 126 -0.35 5.00 9.70
CA LEU A 126 1.12 4.92 9.61
C LEU A 126 1.64 6.21 9.01
N LEU A 127 2.55 6.87 9.70
CA LEU A 127 3.27 8.04 9.23
C LEU A 127 4.59 7.64 8.55
N ALA A 128 5.15 8.54 7.73
CA ALA A 128 6.41 8.37 7.02
C ALA A 128 7.59 8.11 7.97
N ASN A 129 7.54 8.66 9.18
CA ASN A 129 8.52 8.44 10.25
C ASN A 129 8.37 7.07 10.95
N ARG A 130 7.50 6.18 10.46
CA ARG A 130 7.15 4.85 11.02
C ARG A 130 6.31 4.86 12.28
N ASP A 131 5.90 6.04 12.79
CA ASP A 131 4.95 6.10 13.89
C ASP A 131 3.58 5.59 13.45
N VAL A 132 2.94 4.83 14.32
CA VAL A 132 1.56 4.37 14.14
C VAL A 132 0.68 5.06 15.17
N TRP A 133 -0.36 5.72 14.68
CA TRP A 133 -1.39 6.38 15.48
C TRP A 133 -2.73 5.66 15.32
N ILE A 134 -3.44 5.46 16.42
CA ILE A 134 -4.83 5.04 16.42
C ILE A 134 -5.69 6.29 16.56
N VAL A 135 -6.55 6.54 15.58
CA VAL A 135 -7.49 7.67 15.56
C VAL A 135 -8.90 7.14 15.77
N ASP A 136 -9.56 7.58 16.84
CA ASP A 136 -10.94 7.28 17.19
C ASP A 136 -11.79 8.55 17.01
N ILE A 137 -12.49 8.65 15.87
CA ILE A 137 -13.43 9.71 15.51
C ILE A 137 -14.56 9.81 16.53
N LEU A 138 -15.08 8.68 17.02
CA LEU A 138 -16.21 8.69 17.96
C LEU A 138 -15.80 9.27 19.31
N LYS A 139 -14.55 9.08 19.72
CA LYS A 139 -14.00 9.65 20.95
C LYS A 139 -13.30 10.99 20.75
N GLY A 140 -13.10 11.43 19.50
CA GLY A 140 -12.32 12.63 19.19
C GLY A 140 -10.86 12.54 19.64
N LYS A 141 -10.26 11.34 19.64
CA LYS A 141 -8.91 11.10 20.20
C LYS A 141 -7.98 10.41 19.21
N ALA A 142 -6.71 10.77 19.26
CA ALA A 142 -5.62 10.03 18.65
C ALA A 142 -4.65 9.55 19.74
N LEU A 143 -4.15 8.33 19.61
CA LEU A 143 -3.17 7.72 20.51
C LEU A 143 -2.01 7.18 19.69
N LYS A 144 -0.77 7.53 20.04
CA LYS A 144 0.40 6.86 19.47
C LYS A 144 0.45 5.41 19.96
N ALA A 145 0.31 4.46 19.04
CA ALA A 145 0.30 3.02 19.31
C ALA A 145 1.70 2.40 19.34
N GLY A 146 2.69 3.07 18.76
CA GLY A 146 4.07 2.61 18.68
C GLY A 146 4.71 2.97 17.34
N ALA A 147 5.72 2.20 16.94
CA ALA A 147 6.37 2.29 15.64
C ALA A 147 6.39 0.92 14.95
N GLY A 148 6.15 0.87 13.65
CA GLY A 148 6.11 -0.38 12.88
C GLY A 148 5.14 -0.32 11.71
N TYR A 149 4.62 -1.48 11.31
CA TYR A 149 3.68 -1.59 10.19
C TYR A 149 2.31 -2.12 10.66
N PRO A 150 1.23 -1.34 10.53
CA PRO A 150 -0.11 -1.81 10.91
C PRO A 150 -0.55 -2.90 9.92
N LEU A 151 -0.83 -4.09 10.45
CA LEU A 151 -1.17 -5.27 9.66
C LEU A 151 -2.66 -5.31 9.35
N ARG A 152 -3.45 -5.43 10.41
CA ARG A 152 -4.90 -5.59 10.36
C ARG A 152 -5.51 -5.30 11.71
N TRP A 153 -6.79 -4.97 11.68
CA TRP A 153 -7.64 -5.00 12.86
C TRP A 153 -8.18 -6.42 13.07
N THR A 154 -8.22 -6.85 14.32
CA THR A 154 -8.97 -8.04 14.73
C THR A 154 -10.46 -7.72 14.87
N LYS A 155 -11.30 -8.76 14.90
CA LYS A 155 -12.76 -8.61 15.08
C LYS A 155 -13.12 -7.90 16.40
N ASP A 156 -12.28 -8.04 17.43
CA ASP A 156 -12.42 -7.39 18.74
C ASP A 156 -11.73 -6.02 18.81
N LYS A 157 -11.45 -5.38 17.66
CA LYS A 157 -10.91 -4.02 17.55
C LYS A 157 -9.51 -3.84 18.17
N ARG A 158 -8.69 -4.90 18.16
CA ARG A 158 -7.25 -4.79 18.46
C ARG A 158 -6.48 -4.60 17.16
N LEU A 159 -5.42 -3.80 17.21
CA LEU A 159 -4.52 -3.61 16.07
C LEU A 159 -3.39 -4.63 16.16
N TRP A 160 -3.21 -5.42 15.11
CA TRP A 160 -1.97 -6.16 14.91
C TRP A 160 -0.94 -5.23 14.28
N LEU A 161 0.20 -5.11 14.93
CA LEU A 161 1.31 -4.27 14.52
C LEU A 161 2.54 -5.18 14.33
N ALA A 162 3.11 -5.19 13.12
CA ALA A 162 4.46 -5.71 12.94
C ALA A 162 5.43 -4.66 13.49
N ALA A 163 5.80 -4.81 14.76
CA ALA A 163 6.75 -3.91 15.40
C ALA A 163 8.15 -4.11 14.80
N ASN A 164 8.80 -3.02 14.41
CA ASN A 164 10.23 -3.05 14.16
C ASN A 164 10.93 -3.17 15.52
N ARG A 165 11.08 -4.39 16.02
CA ARG A 165 12.21 -4.68 16.89
C ARG A 165 13.42 -4.71 15.97
N SER A 166 14.45 -3.95 16.30
CA SER A 166 15.70 -3.74 15.56
C SER A 166 16.47 -5.02 15.18
N GLU A 167 15.92 -6.21 15.43
CA GLU A 167 16.57 -7.50 15.28
C GLU A 167 16.06 -8.33 14.09
N LEU A 168 14.93 -7.99 13.45
CA LEU A 168 14.43 -8.76 12.31
C LEU A 168 13.75 -7.87 11.26
N PRO A 169 14.32 -7.72 10.04
CA PRO A 169 13.56 -7.18 8.92
C PRO A 169 12.36 -8.10 8.63
N VAL A 170 11.15 -7.58 8.81
CA VAL A 170 9.91 -8.29 8.50
C VAL A 170 9.67 -8.21 6.99
N TYR A 171 9.93 -9.30 6.28
CA TYR A 171 9.56 -9.47 4.88
C TYR A 171 8.12 -9.97 4.79
N TYR A 172 7.29 -9.28 4.02
CA TYR A 172 5.94 -9.74 3.70
C TYR A 172 5.97 -10.58 2.43
N SER A 173 5.77 -11.88 2.55
CA SER A 173 5.32 -12.71 1.43
C SER A 173 3.80 -12.66 1.37
N GLY A 174 3.23 -12.05 0.33
CA GLY A 174 1.80 -12.16 0.05
C GLY A 174 1.47 -13.59 -0.38
N LEU A 175 0.44 -14.18 0.25
CA LEU A 175 -0.26 -15.39 -0.21
C LEU A 175 -1.52 -14.98 -0.95
#